data_AF-A0A099TUH8-F1
#
_entry.id   AF-A0A099TUH8-F1
#
_cell.length_a   1.000
_cell.length_b   1.000
_cell.length_c   1.000
_cell.angle_alpha   90.00
_cell.angle_beta   90.00
_cell.angle_gamma   90.00
#
_symmetry.space_group_name_H-M   'P 1'
#
loop_
_entity.id
_entity.type
_entity.pdbx_description
1 polymer ?
#
loop_
_entity_poly.entity_id
_entity_poly.type
_entity_poly.pdbx_seq_one_letter_code
_entity_poly.pdbx_strand_id
1 'polypeptide(L)'
;MFFEKIIAACGDDGFSLESALFKQLQSGGIKADFSDLHADSSGIYFTYPNQTQQKVLFYQAKLQESTFRVQGDPYVHLCGCKACMEDLKNPDFLAVVTYDLRFFLGIYSHKVQMKFFNDKPLELCQDCLKITHFKGDLKAFLTS
;
A
#
# COMPACT_ATOMS: atom_id res chain seq x y z
N MET A 1 -3.12 -16.02 29.05
CA MET A 1 -3.25 -16.49 27.65
C MET A 1 -2.18 -15.86 26.76
N PHE A 2 -1.82 -16.42 25.61
CA PHE A 2 -0.72 -15.92 24.76
C PHE A 2 -0.94 -14.46 24.31
N PHE A 3 -2.20 -14.08 24.07
CA PHE A 3 -2.61 -12.73 23.68
C PHE A 3 -2.37 -11.67 24.75
N GLU A 4 -2.62 -11.99 26.03
CA GLU A 4 -2.35 -11.07 27.16
C GLU A 4 -0.85 -10.85 27.37
N LYS A 5 -0.02 -11.85 27.07
CA LYS A 5 1.44 -11.71 27.12
C LYS A 5 1.97 -10.81 26.00
N ILE A 6 1.34 -10.82 24.82
CA ILE A 6 1.69 -9.92 23.71
C ILE A 6 1.30 -8.48 24.04
N ILE A 7 0.11 -8.27 24.60
CA ILE A 7 -0.33 -6.92 25.03
C ILE A 7 0.56 -6.40 26.15
N ALA A 8 0.93 -7.24 27.13
CA ALA A 8 1.86 -6.85 28.20
C ALA A 8 3.29 -6.57 27.69
N ALA A 9 3.76 -7.29 26.66
CA ALA A 9 5.05 -7.03 26.02
C ALA A 9 5.04 -5.76 25.16
N CYS A 10 3.86 -5.33 24.67
CA CYS A 10 3.67 -4.03 24.02
C CYS A 10 3.45 -2.88 25.02
N GLY A 11 3.32 -3.18 26.31
CA GLY A 11 3.19 -2.20 27.40
C GLY A 11 4.53 -1.66 27.92
N ASP A 12 5.66 -2.06 27.30
CA ASP A 12 6.96 -1.44 27.57
C ASP A 12 6.96 -0.01 27.03
N ASP A 13 7.43 0.95 27.83
CA ASP A 13 7.44 2.42 27.61
C ASP A 13 8.18 2.89 26.32
N GLY A 14 8.61 1.97 25.44
CA GLY A 14 9.25 2.23 24.16
C GLY A 14 8.51 1.68 22.92
N PHE A 15 7.41 0.93 23.06
CA PHE A 15 6.68 0.36 21.92
C PHE A 15 5.45 1.20 21.57
N SER A 16 5.59 2.13 20.63
CA SER A 16 4.43 2.79 20.02
C SER A 16 3.90 1.94 18.86
N LEU A 17 2.66 1.47 18.96
CA LEU A 17 1.97 0.74 17.89
C LEU A 17 1.97 1.54 16.57
N GLU A 18 1.83 2.87 16.63
CA GLU A 18 1.89 3.76 15.47
C GLU A 18 3.26 3.67 14.80
N SER A 19 4.34 3.71 15.60
CA SER A 19 5.70 3.60 15.07
C SER A 19 5.94 2.24 14.41
N ALA A 20 5.34 1.16 14.93
CA ALA A 20 5.43 -0.16 14.35
C ALA A 20 4.65 -0.27 13.03
N LEU A 21 3.44 0.28 12.98
CA LEU A 21 2.61 0.33 11.77
C LEU A 21 3.25 1.20 10.68
N PHE A 22 3.82 2.35 11.04
CA PHE A 22 4.55 3.20 10.09
C PHE A 22 5.77 2.48 9.52
N LYS A 23 6.57 1.81 10.37
CA LYS A 23 7.69 0.95 9.90
C LYS A 23 7.21 -0.16 8.96
N GLN A 24 6.03 -0.74 9.23
CA GLN A 24 5.44 -1.75 8.36
C GLN A 24 5.05 -1.17 7.00
N LEU A 25 4.40 0.00 6.98
CA LEU A 25 4.08 0.74 5.74
C LEU A 25 5.34 1.03 4.90
N GLN A 26 6.48 1.30 5.54
CA GLN A 26 7.76 1.59 4.86
C GLN A 26 8.53 0.36 4.37
N SER A 27 8.45 -0.77 5.08
CA SER A 27 9.30 -1.94 4.82
C SER A 27 8.73 -2.95 3.84
N GLY A 28 7.41 -3.11 3.82
CA GLY A 28 6.74 -4.09 2.97
C GLY A 28 5.26 -3.82 2.72
N GLY A 29 4.72 -2.76 3.32
CA GLY A 29 3.32 -2.40 3.21
C GLY A 29 2.39 -3.18 4.13
N ILE A 30 1.15 -2.72 4.14
CA ILE A 30 0.03 -3.36 4.83
C ILE A 30 -1.02 -3.69 3.77
N LYS A 31 -1.58 -4.90 3.84
CA LYS A 31 -2.62 -5.31 2.89
C LYS A 31 -3.87 -4.47 3.05
N ALA A 32 -4.54 -4.22 1.93
CA ALA A 32 -5.74 -3.39 1.89
C ALA A 32 -6.86 -3.95 2.80
N ASP A 33 -7.05 -5.27 2.80
CA ASP A 33 -8.07 -5.95 3.61
C ASP A 33 -7.82 -5.90 5.13
N PHE A 34 -6.58 -5.61 5.55
CA PHE A 34 -6.20 -5.41 6.95
C PHE A 34 -6.00 -3.93 7.33
N SER A 35 -6.25 -3.02 6.40
CA SER A 35 -6.03 -1.59 6.58
C SER A 35 -7.35 -0.84 6.63
N ASP A 36 -7.42 0.19 7.48
CA ASP A 36 -8.51 1.16 7.42
C ASP A 36 -8.14 2.25 6.41
N LEU A 37 -8.45 1.99 5.14
CA LEU A 37 -8.16 2.89 4.02
C LEU A 37 -9.37 3.73 3.64
N HIS A 38 -9.13 5.03 3.52
CA HIS A 38 -10.02 5.98 2.87
C HIS A 38 -9.30 6.63 1.70
N ALA A 39 -9.99 6.94 0.61
CA ALA A 39 -9.38 7.60 -0.53
C ALA A 39 -10.30 8.68 -1.11
N ASP A 40 -9.69 9.77 -1.56
CA ASP A 40 -10.35 10.89 -2.22
C ASP A 40 -9.47 11.44 -3.35
N SER A 41 -9.82 12.59 -3.92
CA SER A 41 -9.05 13.21 -5.01
C SER A 41 -7.66 13.71 -4.58
N SER A 42 -7.43 13.92 -3.29
CA SER A 42 -6.19 14.46 -2.73
C SER A 42 -5.21 13.36 -2.28
N GLY A 43 -5.71 12.15 -1.99
CA GLY A 43 -4.85 11.07 -1.53
C GLY A 43 -5.56 9.76 -1.22
N ILE A 44 -4.76 8.78 -0.85
CA ILE A 44 -5.19 7.55 -0.19
C ILE A 44 -4.60 7.60 1.22
N TYR A 45 -5.42 7.35 2.23
CA TYR A 45 -5.09 7.57 3.63
C TYR A 45 -5.28 6.28 4.42
N PHE A 46 -4.25 5.92 5.16
CA PHE A 46 -4.29 4.91 6.20
C PHE A 46 -4.64 5.58 7.54
N THR A 47 -5.65 5.07 8.23
CA THR A 47 -6.05 5.57 9.56
C THR A 47 -5.38 4.72 10.66
N TYR A 48 -4.58 5.37 11.50
CA TYR A 48 -3.99 4.74 12.68
C TYR A 48 -5.02 4.54 13.80
N PRO A 49 -4.74 3.68 14.81
CA PRO A 49 -5.62 3.48 15.96
C PRO A 49 -5.95 4.75 16.75
N ASN A 50 -5.06 5.75 16.73
CA ASN A 50 -5.28 7.06 17.36
C ASN A 50 -6.10 8.04 16.49
N GLN A 51 -6.67 7.56 15.37
CA GLN A 51 -7.42 8.32 14.36
C GLN A 51 -6.60 9.32 13.52
N THR A 52 -5.28 9.39 13.71
CA THR A 52 -4.42 10.15 12.79
C THR A 52 -4.34 9.43 11.45
N GLN A 53 -4.15 10.22 10.39
CA GLN A 53 -4.10 9.70 9.03
C GLN A 53 -2.72 9.88 8.42
N GLN A 54 -2.27 8.87 7.67
CA GLN A 54 -1.06 8.92 6.87
C GLN A 54 -1.42 8.72 5.41
N LYS A 55 -0.97 9.61 4.53
CA LYS A 55 -1.10 9.40 3.09
C LYS A 55 -0.18 8.25 2.66
N VAL A 56 -0.69 7.38 1.80
CA VAL A 56 -0.02 6.16 1.33
C VAL A 56 -0.11 6.05 -0.19
N LEU A 57 0.81 5.30 -0.77
CA LEU A 57 0.69 4.79 -2.13
C LEU A 57 -0.05 3.45 -2.09
N PHE A 58 -0.78 3.13 -3.15
CA PHE A 58 -1.58 1.92 -3.23
C PHE A 58 -1.32 1.18 -4.54
N TYR A 59 -1.04 -0.11 -4.49
CA TYR A 59 -0.74 -0.88 -5.70
C TYR A 59 -1.04 -2.36 -5.53
N GLN A 60 -1.24 -3.06 -6.65
CA GLN A 60 -1.46 -4.51 -6.66
C GLN A 60 -0.13 -5.25 -6.54
N ALA A 61 0.12 -5.90 -5.39
CA ALA A 61 1.34 -6.64 -5.13
C ALA A 61 1.26 -8.12 -5.55
N LYS A 62 0.04 -8.65 -5.72
CA LYS A 62 -0.20 -10.02 -6.19
C LYS A 62 -1.06 -10.01 -7.43
N LEU A 63 -0.58 -10.63 -8.49
CA LEU A 63 -1.25 -10.62 -9.78
C LEU A 63 -1.39 -12.05 -10.33
N GLN A 64 -2.58 -12.38 -10.83
CA GLN A 64 -2.82 -13.62 -11.58
C GLN A 64 -2.04 -13.58 -12.90
N GLU A 65 -1.41 -14.68 -13.27
CA GLU A 65 -0.62 -14.79 -14.50
C GLU A 65 -1.46 -14.47 -15.74
N SER A 66 -2.73 -14.91 -15.75
CA SER A 66 -3.68 -14.58 -16.81
C SER A 66 -3.86 -13.07 -16.97
N THR A 67 -4.04 -12.34 -15.87
CA THR A 67 -4.14 -10.88 -15.87
C THR A 67 -2.84 -10.23 -16.31
N PHE A 68 -1.69 -10.67 -15.77
CA PHE A 68 -0.37 -10.14 -16.12
C PHE A 68 -0.06 -10.28 -17.62
N ARG A 69 -0.42 -11.40 -18.24
CA ARG A 69 -0.22 -11.60 -19.69
C ARG A 69 -1.05 -10.66 -20.56
N VAL A 70 -2.18 -10.18 -20.07
CA VAL A 70 -3.10 -9.30 -20.82
C VAL A 70 -2.81 -7.83 -20.54
N GLN A 71 -2.61 -7.46 -19.28
CA GLN A 71 -2.53 -6.07 -18.82
C GLN A 71 -1.11 -5.61 -18.53
N GLY A 72 -0.15 -6.54 -18.38
CA GLY A 72 1.22 -6.23 -18.01
C GLY A 72 1.38 -5.92 -16.53
N ASP A 73 2.32 -5.03 -16.22
CA ASP A 73 2.61 -4.60 -14.86
C ASP A 73 1.46 -3.75 -14.28
N PRO A 74 1.14 -3.88 -12.99
CA PRO A 74 0.12 -3.06 -12.35
C PRO A 74 0.61 -1.61 -12.17
N TYR A 75 -0.34 -0.69 -12.02
CA TYR A 75 -0.06 0.72 -11.72
C TYR A 75 -0.06 1.00 -10.22
N VAL A 76 0.60 2.10 -9.85
CA VAL A 76 0.59 2.67 -8.50
C VAL A 76 -0.38 3.84 -8.46
N HIS A 77 -1.26 3.84 -7.48
CA HIS A 77 -2.29 4.84 -7.26
C HIS A 77 -1.88 5.85 -6.18
N LEU A 78 -2.14 7.12 -6.45
CA LEU A 78 -1.88 8.24 -5.54
C LEU A 78 -3.14 8.73 -4.81
N CYS A 79 -4.32 8.50 -5.41
CA CYS A 79 -5.59 9.04 -4.96
C CYS A 79 -6.72 8.05 -5.27
N GLY A 80 -7.93 8.32 -4.78
CA GLY A 80 -9.16 7.57 -5.02
C GLY A 80 -9.70 7.72 -6.44
N CYS A 81 -8.88 7.40 -7.45
CA CYS A 81 -9.36 7.24 -8.83
C CYS A 81 -10.27 6.00 -8.93
N LYS A 82 -11.03 5.89 -10.03
CA LYS A 82 -12.05 4.83 -10.19
C LYS A 82 -11.49 3.42 -9.94
N ALA A 83 -10.34 3.09 -10.55
CA ALA A 83 -9.69 1.79 -10.37
C ALA A 83 -9.28 1.53 -8.91
N CYS A 84 -8.74 2.55 -8.24
CA CYS A 84 -8.36 2.43 -6.83
C CYS A 84 -9.56 2.16 -5.93
N MET A 85 -10.68 2.86 -6.15
CA MET A 85 -11.86 2.77 -5.29
C MET A 85 -12.50 1.38 -5.29
N GLU A 86 -12.41 0.65 -6.40
CA GLU A 86 -12.94 -0.71 -6.53
C GLU A 86 -12.12 -1.74 -5.72
N ASP A 87 -10.84 -1.43 -5.42
CA ASP A 87 -9.87 -2.37 -4.85
C ASP A 87 -9.42 -2.05 -3.41
N LEU A 88 -9.98 -1.03 -2.74
CA LEU A 88 -9.57 -0.62 -1.38
C LEU A 88 -9.65 -1.72 -0.30
N LYS A 89 -10.37 -2.81 -0.56
CA LYS A 89 -10.48 -3.98 0.34
C LYS A 89 -9.90 -5.26 -0.26
N ASN A 90 -9.21 -5.15 -1.39
CA ASN A 90 -8.69 -6.31 -2.11
C ASN A 90 -7.38 -6.80 -1.46
N PRO A 91 -7.29 -8.07 -1.00
CA PRO A 91 -6.11 -8.62 -0.31
C PRO A 91 -4.86 -8.72 -1.19
N ASP A 92 -5.00 -8.55 -2.51
CA ASP A 92 -3.89 -8.55 -3.45
C ASP A 92 -3.19 -7.18 -3.56
N PHE A 93 -3.78 -6.15 -2.95
CA PHE A 93 -3.24 -4.80 -2.92
C PHE A 93 -2.57 -4.47 -1.58
N LEU A 94 -1.55 -3.60 -1.65
CA LEU A 94 -0.82 -3.09 -0.49
C LEU A 94 -0.88 -1.57 -0.44
N ALA A 95 -1.01 -1.04 0.76
CA ALA A 95 -0.73 0.34 1.13
C ALA A 95 0.72 0.46 1.62
N VAL A 96 1.46 1.45 1.13
CA VAL A 96 2.88 1.65 1.44
C VAL A 96 3.25 3.13 1.58
N VAL A 97 4.34 3.41 2.29
CA VAL A 97 5.00 4.71 2.33
C VAL A 97 6.42 4.55 1.81
N THR A 98 6.65 5.00 0.58
CA THR A 98 7.98 5.00 -0.06
C THR A 98 8.15 6.25 -0.93
N TYR A 99 9.40 6.65 -1.13
CA TYR A 99 9.76 7.77 -2.01
C TYR A 99 10.30 7.31 -3.37
N ASP A 100 10.44 6.00 -3.55
CA ASP A 100 10.89 5.38 -4.79
C ASP A 100 9.77 4.52 -5.36
N LEU A 101 9.55 4.61 -6.68
CA LEU A 101 8.54 3.81 -7.38
C LEU A 101 9.02 2.39 -7.70
N ARG A 102 9.61 1.72 -6.69
CA ARG A 102 10.05 0.34 -6.80
C ARG A 102 9.39 -0.52 -5.73
N PHE A 103 8.80 -1.63 -6.17
CA PHE A 103 7.86 -2.38 -5.36
C PHE A 103 8.08 -3.88 -5.45
N PHE A 104 7.60 -4.57 -4.43
CA PHE A 104 7.44 -6.01 -4.48
C PHE A 104 6.25 -6.38 -5.40
N LEU A 105 6.46 -7.32 -6.33
CA LEU A 105 5.41 -7.87 -7.20
C LEU A 105 5.53 -9.39 -7.30
N GLY A 106 4.46 -10.11 -6.94
CA GLY A 106 4.34 -11.55 -7.10
C GLY A 106 3.35 -11.93 -8.20
N ILE A 107 3.76 -12.82 -9.11
CA ILE A 107 2.89 -13.37 -10.16
C ILE A 107 2.54 -14.81 -9.82
N TYR A 108 1.25 -15.12 -9.81
CA TYR A 108 0.70 -16.40 -9.37
C TYR A 108 -0.11 -17.06 -10.48
N SER A 109 0.01 -18.38 -10.60
CA SER A 109 -0.85 -19.21 -11.44
C SER A 109 -1.61 -20.15 -10.54
N HIS A 110 -2.93 -20.00 -10.45
CA HIS A 110 -3.77 -20.62 -9.43
C HIS A 110 -3.30 -20.30 -8.00
N LYS A 111 -2.69 -21.26 -7.30
CA LYS A 111 -2.12 -21.11 -5.95
C LYS A 111 -0.59 -21.18 -5.93
N VAL A 112 0.04 -21.37 -7.09
CA VAL A 112 1.48 -21.53 -7.22
C VAL A 112 2.10 -20.19 -7.59
N GLN A 113 3.11 -19.78 -6.83
CA GLN A 113 3.88 -18.59 -7.14
C GLN A 113 4.85 -18.91 -8.28
N MET A 114 4.71 -18.21 -9.40
CA MET A 114 5.50 -18.46 -10.61
C MET A 114 6.71 -17.55 -10.68
N LYS A 115 6.55 -16.27 -10.32
CA LYS A 115 7.61 -15.26 -10.33
C LYS A 115 7.45 -14.30 -9.16
N PHE A 116 8.56 -13.73 -8.71
CA PHE A 116 8.57 -12.64 -7.74
C PHE A 116 9.65 -11.63 -8.12
N PHE A 117 9.34 -10.37 -7.87
CA PHE A 117 10.25 -9.25 -8.01
C PHE A 117 10.24 -8.49 -6.68
N ASN A 118 11.41 -8.19 -6.13
CA ASN A 118 11.50 -7.43 -4.88
C ASN A 118 11.68 -5.92 -5.11
N ASP A 119 12.04 -5.53 -6.32
CA ASP A 119 12.43 -4.15 -6.66
C ASP A 119 11.96 -3.79 -8.08
N LYS A 120 10.71 -4.11 -8.40
CA LYS A 120 10.13 -3.88 -9.73
C LYS A 120 9.77 -2.39 -9.87
N PRO A 121 10.30 -1.65 -10.87
CA PRO A 121 9.80 -0.32 -11.17
C PRO A 121 8.35 -0.43 -11.69
N LEU A 122 7.43 0.28 -11.03
CA LEU A 122 6.04 0.37 -11.45
C LEU A 122 5.70 1.80 -11.85
N GLU A 123 4.78 1.95 -12.79
CA GLU A 123 4.34 3.25 -13.27
C GLU A 123 3.19 3.81 -12.42
N LEU A 124 3.10 5.13 -12.34
CA LEU A 124 1.96 5.80 -11.72
C LEU A 124 0.72 5.71 -12.62
N CYS A 125 -0.44 5.53 -12.00
CA CYS A 125 -1.73 5.59 -12.67
C CYS A 125 -1.92 6.97 -13.32
N GLN A 126 -2.17 6.99 -14.63
CA GLN A 126 -2.31 8.24 -15.40
C GLN A 126 -3.51 9.08 -14.94
N ASP A 127 -4.57 8.46 -14.45
CA ASP A 127 -5.71 9.18 -13.90
C ASP A 127 -5.36 9.86 -12.58
N CYS A 128 -4.58 9.19 -11.73
CA CYS A 128 -4.07 9.78 -10.50
C CYS A 128 -3.19 11.00 -10.78
N LEU A 129 -2.32 10.93 -11.80
CA LEU A 129 -1.47 12.06 -12.20
C LEU A 129 -2.30 13.27 -12.62
N LYS A 130 -3.39 13.06 -13.37
CA LYS A 130 -4.29 14.13 -13.81
C LYS A 130 -5.07 14.75 -12.66
N ILE A 131 -5.60 13.93 -11.76
CA ILE A 131 -6.44 14.37 -10.63
C ILE A 131 -5.61 15.16 -9.61
N THR A 132 -4.44 14.63 -9.25
CA THR A 132 -3.60 15.21 -8.19
C THR A 132 -2.69 16.34 -8.68
N HIS A 133 -2.54 16.50 -10.00
CA HIS A 133 -1.54 17.37 -10.62
C HIS A 133 -0.11 17.11 -10.08
N PHE A 134 0.21 15.84 -9.84
CA PHE A 134 1.47 15.42 -9.25
C PHE A 134 2.69 15.93 -10.03
N LYS A 135 3.64 16.55 -9.33
CA LYS A 135 4.82 17.23 -9.90
C LYS A 135 6.11 16.41 -9.84
N GLY A 136 6.05 15.14 -9.45
CA GLY A 136 7.22 14.26 -9.38
C GLY A 136 7.87 14.15 -7.99
N ASP A 137 7.42 14.91 -6.99
CA ASP A 137 7.95 14.84 -5.62
C ASP A 137 7.06 14.01 -4.69
N LEU A 138 7.36 12.71 -4.58
CA LEU A 138 6.63 11.79 -3.70
C LEU A 138 6.74 12.16 -2.22
N LYS A 139 7.88 12.69 -1.80
CA LYS A 139 8.07 13.07 -0.40
C LYS A 139 7.13 14.21 -0.04
N ALA A 140 7.11 15.26 -0.85
CA ALA A 140 6.19 16.38 -0.66
C ALA A 140 4.73 15.92 -0.68
N PHE A 141 4.37 15.05 -1.64
CA PHE A 141 3.01 14.53 -1.77
C PHE A 141 2.53 13.73 -0.55
N LEU A 142 3.39 12.88 0.01
CA LEU A 142 3.05 12.02 1.16
C LEU A 142 3.06 12.76 2.51
N THR A 143 3.70 13.93 2.58
CA THR A 143 3.75 14.76 3.80
C THR A 143 2.78 15.96 3.78
N SER A 144 2.12 16.23 2.65
CA SER A 144 1.15 17.32 2.48
C SER A 144 -0.26 16.95 2.93
#